data_AF-A0A2S7UD46-F1
#
_entry.id   AF-A0A2S7UD46-F1
#
_cell.length_a   1.000
_cell.length_b   1.000
_cell.length_c   1.000
_cell.angle_alpha   90.00
_cell.angle_beta   90.00
_cell.angle_gamma   90.00
#
_symmetry.space_group_name_H-M   'P 1'
#
loop_
_entity.id
_entity.type
_entity.pdbx_description
1 polymer ?
#
loop_
_entity_poly.entity_id
_entity_poly.type
_entity_poly.pdbx_seq_one_letter_code
_entity_poly.pdbx_strand_id
1 'polypeptide(L)'
;MEQIKILFFALLSFFNIENGRIAANKTTVTIDTIKKTVHIQQEKLFTIVETDTDATTVIDQWSLFLSLINKGNLWSKELQSYPMKEIKIHDKDSIINPLITLKYSNPDDLRKLGIWYNESRNDYSINNVPSQNLKTHDGKLKVNYWVFKGDTTFTFTLEPYLHLPEQYQSLIKPLEELLSEAKK
;
A
#
# COMPACT_ATOMS: atom_id res chain seq x y z
N MET A 1 7.44 14.85 -15.07
CA MET A 1 6.53 14.33 -14.02
C MET A 1 7.34 13.40 -13.14
N GLU A 2 7.33 13.59 -11.83
CA GLU A 2 7.97 12.61 -10.95
C GLU A 2 7.12 11.35 -10.88
N GLN A 3 7.76 10.20 -11.05
CA GLN A 3 7.11 8.91 -10.98
C GLN A 3 6.85 8.56 -9.50
N ILE A 4 5.59 8.31 -9.16
CA ILE A 4 5.24 7.69 -7.88
C ILE A 4 5.76 6.25 -7.94
N LYS A 5 6.65 5.90 -7.01
CA LYS A 5 7.32 4.60 -7.01
C LYS A 5 6.73 3.60 -6.02
N ILE A 6 6.01 4.09 -5.01
CA ILE A 6 5.30 3.26 -4.02
C ILE A 6 3.81 3.29 -4.33
N LEU A 7 3.22 2.11 -4.50
CA LEU A 7 1.79 1.95 -4.72
C LEU A 7 1.17 1.40 -3.43
N PHE A 8 0.37 2.22 -2.74
CA PHE A 8 -0.21 1.86 -1.45
C PHE A 8 -0.96 0.52 -1.42
N PHE A 9 -1.55 0.13 -2.55
CA PHE A 9 -2.33 -1.09 -2.71
C PHE A 9 -1.53 -2.30 -3.21
N ALA A 10 -0.23 -2.15 -3.52
CA ALA A 10 0.66 -3.25 -3.91
C ALA A 10 1.67 -3.49 -2.79
N LEU A 11 1.47 -4.57 -2.01
CA LEU A 11 2.28 -4.87 -0.81
C LEU A 11 3.77 -4.86 -1.11
N LEU A 12 4.17 -5.51 -2.21
CA LEU A 12 5.58 -5.70 -2.54
C LEU A 12 6.27 -4.42 -3.02
N SER A 13 5.52 -3.37 -3.37
CA SER A 13 6.11 -2.08 -3.78
C SER A 13 6.85 -1.36 -2.64
N PHE A 14 6.53 -1.67 -1.40
CA PHE A 14 7.23 -1.16 -0.20
C PHE A 14 8.61 -1.79 0.00
N PHE A 15 8.89 -2.84 -0.74
CA PHE A 15 10.03 -3.71 -0.54
C PHE A 15 10.84 -3.83 -1.83
N ASN A 16 12.08 -4.30 -1.74
CA ASN A 16 12.95 -4.44 -2.90
C ASN A 16 12.61 -5.70 -3.72
N ILE A 17 11.32 -6.00 -3.90
CA ILE A 17 10.80 -7.14 -4.66
C ILE A 17 10.11 -6.60 -5.91
N GLU A 18 10.77 -6.81 -7.05
CA GLU A 18 10.29 -6.34 -8.35
C GLU A 18 9.13 -7.19 -8.87
N ASN A 19 8.30 -6.58 -9.73
CA ASN A 19 7.16 -7.24 -10.38
C ASN A 19 6.22 -7.95 -9.38
N GLY A 20 6.02 -7.34 -8.22
CA GLY A 20 5.18 -7.90 -7.18
C GLY A 20 3.72 -8.04 -7.60
N ARG A 21 3.14 -9.22 -7.34
CA ARG A 21 1.78 -9.58 -7.80
C ARG A 21 0.72 -9.61 -6.70
N ILE A 22 1.11 -9.22 -5.48
CA ILE A 22 0.24 -9.22 -4.31
C ILE A 22 -0.34 -7.83 -4.10
N ALA A 23 -1.64 -7.72 -4.26
CA ALA A 23 -2.40 -6.49 -4.11
C ALA A 23 -3.40 -6.58 -2.96
N ALA A 24 -3.82 -5.44 -2.43
CA ALA A 24 -4.89 -5.34 -1.45
C ALA A 24 -6.18 -4.88 -2.12
N ASN A 25 -7.32 -5.49 -1.78
CA ASN A 25 -8.62 -5.02 -2.25
C ASN A 25 -8.93 -3.62 -1.73
N LYS A 26 -8.59 -3.38 -0.47
CA LYS A 26 -8.74 -2.10 0.19
C LYS A 26 -7.46 -1.76 0.93
N THR A 27 -7.05 -0.50 0.84
CA THR A 27 -5.97 0.05 1.67
C THR A 27 -6.48 1.27 2.40
N THR A 28 -6.28 1.30 3.72
CA THR A 28 -6.54 2.48 4.56
C THR A 28 -5.21 3.12 4.92
N VAL A 29 -5.06 4.40 4.59
CA VAL A 29 -3.84 5.17 4.87
C VAL A 29 -4.19 6.30 5.83
N THR A 30 -3.49 6.36 6.96
CA THR A 30 -3.62 7.40 7.98
C THR A 30 -2.29 8.11 8.16
N ILE A 31 -2.30 9.44 8.04
CA ILE A 31 -1.12 10.29 8.22
C ILE A 31 -1.34 11.12 9.48
N ASP A 32 -0.50 10.92 10.49
CA ASP A 32 -0.43 11.78 11.66
C ASP A 32 0.67 12.82 11.43
N THR A 33 0.27 14.08 11.19
CA THR A 33 1.19 15.17 10.86
C THR A 33 1.94 15.71 12.07
N ILE A 34 1.40 15.49 13.27
CA ILE A 34 1.99 15.93 14.55
C ILE A 34 3.07 14.93 14.97
N LYS A 35 2.76 13.63 14.96
CA LYS A 35 3.71 12.56 15.31
C LYS A 35 4.64 12.19 14.15
N LYS A 36 4.35 12.69 12.96
CA LYS A 36 5.05 12.40 11.70
C LYS A 36 5.10 10.90 11.42
N THR A 37 3.93 10.27 11.47
CA THR A 37 3.78 8.84 11.18
C THR A 37 2.78 8.60 10.04
N VAL A 38 3.02 7.53 9.29
CA VAL A 38 2.10 7.00 8.29
C VAL A 38 1.76 5.58 8.68
N HIS A 39 0.48 5.26 8.75
CA HIS A 39 -0.03 3.91 8.91
C HIS A 39 -0.74 3.49 7.62
N ILE A 40 -0.35 2.35 7.08
CA ILE A 40 -0.89 1.79 5.84
C ILE A 40 -1.39 0.40 6.17
N GLN A 41 -2.70 0.28 6.27
CA GLN A 41 -3.39 -0.98 6.52
C GLN A 41 -3.88 -1.55 5.20
N GLN A 42 -3.40 -2.74 4.84
CA GLN A 42 -3.87 -3.47 3.68
C GLN A 42 -4.83 -4.57 4.13
N GLU A 43 -5.97 -4.67 3.45
CA GLU A 43 -7.05 -5.61 3.78
C GLU A 43 -7.34 -6.52 2.59
N LYS A 44 -7.56 -7.82 2.87
CA LYS A 44 -7.93 -8.85 1.90
C LYS A 44 -6.96 -8.89 0.72
N LEU A 45 -5.74 -9.35 1.00
CA LEU A 45 -4.72 -9.51 -0.04
C LEU A 45 -5.15 -10.54 -1.08
N PHE A 46 -4.80 -10.30 -2.34
CA PHE A 46 -5.13 -11.18 -3.44
C PHE A 46 -4.07 -11.07 -4.55
N THR A 47 -4.17 -11.97 -5.50
CA THR A 47 -3.44 -11.94 -6.78
C THR A 47 -4.40 -12.27 -7.92
N ILE A 48 -4.03 -11.87 -9.14
CA ILE A 48 -4.68 -12.34 -10.37
C ILE A 48 -3.83 -13.50 -10.90
N VAL A 49 -4.45 -14.67 -11.08
CA VAL A 49 -3.78 -15.91 -11.51
C VAL A 49 -4.43 -16.38 -12.80
N GLU A 50 -3.70 -16.31 -13.90
CA GLU A 50 -4.16 -16.82 -15.20
C GLU A 50 -3.62 -18.23 -15.46
N THR A 51 -2.42 -18.52 -14.94
CA THR A 51 -1.72 -19.79 -15.12
C THR A 51 -1.20 -20.35 -13.80
N ASP A 52 -0.91 -21.66 -13.76
CA ASP A 52 -0.26 -22.29 -12.61
C ASP A 52 1.13 -21.67 -12.31
N THR A 53 1.82 -21.19 -13.33
CA THR A 53 3.09 -20.48 -13.16
C THR A 53 2.92 -19.17 -12.39
N ASP A 54 1.79 -18.47 -12.58
CA ASP A 54 1.49 -17.25 -11.81
C ASP A 54 1.27 -17.58 -10.34
N ALA A 55 0.54 -18.67 -10.06
CA ALA A 55 0.31 -19.16 -8.71
C ALA A 55 1.64 -19.48 -8.00
N THR A 56 2.51 -20.28 -8.63
CA THR A 56 3.84 -20.59 -8.09
C THR A 56 4.67 -19.34 -7.85
N THR A 57 4.68 -18.40 -8.79
CA THR A 57 5.41 -17.13 -8.66
C THR A 57 4.96 -16.34 -7.43
N VAL A 58 3.65 -16.26 -7.18
CA VAL A 58 3.10 -15.53 -6.01
C VAL A 58 3.48 -16.22 -4.71
N ILE A 59 3.44 -17.55 -4.66
CA ILE A 59 3.86 -18.34 -3.49
C ILE A 59 5.35 -18.10 -3.19
N ASP A 60 6.20 -18.11 -4.22
CA ASP A 60 7.64 -17.84 -4.07
C ASP A 60 7.90 -16.40 -3.63
N GLN A 61 7.19 -15.42 -4.20
CA GLN A 61 7.28 -14.02 -3.78
C GLN A 61 6.86 -13.84 -2.31
N TRP A 62 5.81 -14.51 -1.87
CA TRP A 62 5.36 -14.48 -0.48
C TRP A 62 6.40 -15.11 0.47
N SER A 63 6.95 -16.27 0.11
CA SER A 63 8.02 -16.93 0.87
C SER A 63 9.27 -16.05 0.98
N LEU A 64 9.71 -15.44 -0.12
CA LEU A 64 10.83 -14.50 -0.14
C LEU A 64 10.56 -13.29 0.76
N PHE A 65 9.36 -12.71 0.64
CA PHE A 65 8.92 -11.58 1.46
C PHE A 65 8.99 -11.91 2.96
N LEU A 66 8.45 -13.05 3.39
CA LEU A 66 8.54 -13.50 4.78
C LEU A 66 10.00 -13.72 5.23
N SER A 67 10.84 -14.33 4.38
CA SER A 67 12.27 -14.50 4.69
C SER A 67 12.99 -13.16 4.88
N LEU A 68 12.63 -12.14 4.11
CA LEU A 68 13.30 -10.85 4.12
C LEU A 68 12.85 -9.98 5.30
N ILE A 69 11.56 -10.03 5.70
CA ILE A 69 11.09 -9.39 6.95
C ILE A 69 11.93 -9.88 8.13
N ASN A 70 12.14 -11.20 8.23
CA ASN A 70 12.88 -11.81 9.34
C ASN A 70 14.38 -11.42 9.37
N LYS A 71 14.94 -10.96 8.25
CA LYS A 71 16.37 -10.60 8.10
C LYS A 71 16.64 -9.09 8.19
N GLY A 72 15.62 -8.24 8.28
CA GLY A 72 15.76 -6.78 8.46
C GLY A 72 16.19 -5.97 7.22
N ASN A 73 16.51 -6.61 6.09
CA ASN A 73 16.96 -5.97 4.84
C ASN A 73 15.93 -6.09 3.71
N LEU A 74 14.78 -5.44 3.87
CA LEU A 74 13.63 -5.62 2.97
C LEU A 74 13.19 -4.34 2.24
N TRP A 75 13.34 -3.18 2.87
CA TRP A 75 12.72 -1.94 2.42
C TRP A 75 13.27 -1.42 1.09
N SER A 76 12.39 -0.91 0.24
CA SER A 76 12.76 -0.29 -1.03
C SER A 76 13.70 0.91 -0.84
N LYS A 77 14.44 1.28 -1.88
CA LYS A 77 15.38 2.41 -1.86
C LYS A 77 14.67 3.72 -1.51
N GLU A 78 13.42 3.86 -1.94
CA GLU A 78 12.54 4.99 -1.73
C GLU A 78 12.21 5.22 -0.26
N LEU A 79 12.22 4.17 0.55
CA LEU A 79 11.92 4.23 1.98
C LEU A 79 13.18 4.31 2.84
N GLN A 80 14.39 4.27 2.27
CA GLN A 80 15.63 4.26 3.05
C GLN A 80 15.77 5.51 3.93
N SER A 81 15.29 6.68 3.48
CA SER A 81 15.34 7.93 4.25
C SER A 81 14.45 7.95 5.50
N TYR A 82 13.49 7.02 5.63
CA TYR A 82 12.57 6.99 6.76
C TYR A 82 13.29 6.44 8.01
N PRO A 83 13.41 7.20 9.12
CA PRO A 83 14.14 6.78 10.31
C PRO A 83 13.57 5.54 11.00
N MET A 84 12.27 5.28 10.86
CA MET A 84 11.63 4.09 11.40
C MET A 84 10.66 3.53 10.37
N LYS A 85 10.73 2.21 10.19
CA LYS A 85 9.91 1.43 9.28
C LYS A 85 9.59 0.11 9.94
N GLU A 86 8.32 -0.25 9.98
CA GLU A 86 7.85 -1.48 10.60
C GLU A 86 6.76 -2.08 9.72
N ILE A 87 6.73 -3.40 9.62
CA ILE A 87 5.60 -4.13 9.09
C ILE A 87 5.16 -5.18 10.12
N LYS A 88 3.87 -5.21 10.42
CA LYS A 88 3.24 -6.28 11.19
C LYS A 88 2.29 -7.01 10.28
N ILE A 89 2.45 -8.33 10.21
CA ILE A 89 1.48 -9.20 9.56
C ILE A 89 0.63 -9.77 10.67
N HIS A 90 -0.61 -9.31 10.76
CA HIS A 90 -1.59 -9.93 11.64
C HIS A 90 -2.10 -11.18 10.93
N ASP A 91 -1.72 -12.36 11.43
CA ASP A 91 -2.31 -13.64 11.06
C ASP A 91 -3.20 -14.10 12.22
N LYS A 92 -4.38 -13.49 12.30
CA LYS A 92 -5.41 -13.91 13.24
C LYS A 92 -6.57 -14.44 12.41
N ASP A 93 -7.03 -15.64 12.73
CA ASP A 93 -8.14 -16.29 12.05
C ASP A 93 -7.90 -16.53 10.55
N SER A 94 -6.64 -16.74 10.15
CA SER A 94 -6.23 -17.00 8.76
C SER A 94 -6.54 -15.88 7.78
N ILE A 95 -6.61 -14.63 8.26
CA ILE A 95 -6.73 -13.43 7.42
C ILE A 95 -5.42 -12.68 7.47
N ILE A 96 -4.80 -12.42 6.31
CA ILE A 96 -3.53 -11.71 6.20
C ILE A 96 -3.81 -10.22 6.01
N ASN A 97 -3.59 -9.44 7.07
CA ASN A 97 -3.77 -7.99 7.05
C ASN A 97 -2.48 -7.27 7.47
N PRO A 98 -1.62 -6.90 6.50
CA PRO A 98 -0.40 -6.16 6.79
C PRO A 98 -0.68 -4.74 7.27
N LEU A 99 0.00 -4.34 8.34
CA LEU A 99 0.12 -2.96 8.80
C LEU A 99 1.55 -2.49 8.58
N ILE A 100 1.76 -1.56 7.66
CA ILE A 100 3.04 -0.87 7.47
C ILE A 100 2.98 0.44 8.24
N THR A 101 3.98 0.66 9.10
CA THR A 101 4.15 1.90 9.86
C THR A 101 5.47 2.55 9.47
N LEU A 102 5.39 3.82 9.06
CA LEU A 102 6.55 4.63 8.68
C LEU A 102 6.61 5.87 9.58
N LYS A 103 7.81 6.25 10.02
CA LYS A 103 8.06 7.57 10.62
C LYS A 103 8.85 8.41 9.65
N TYR A 104 8.42 9.64 9.40
CA TYR A 104 9.11 10.59 8.53
C TYR A 104 9.67 11.76 9.32
N SER A 105 10.66 12.45 8.76
CA SER A 105 11.33 13.57 9.43
C SER A 105 10.84 14.90 8.84
N ASN A 106 10.69 14.95 7.53
CA ASN A 106 10.24 16.11 6.77
C ASN A 106 8.93 15.77 6.02
N PRO A 107 7.91 16.66 6.01
CA PRO A 107 6.72 16.51 5.16
C PRO A 107 7.01 16.10 3.70
N ASP A 108 8.12 16.56 3.12
CA ASP A 108 8.52 16.23 1.75
C ASP A 108 8.92 14.76 1.55
N ASP A 109 9.25 14.03 2.62
CA ASP A 109 9.53 12.59 2.55
C ASP A 109 8.31 11.81 2.01
N LEU A 110 7.09 12.32 2.27
CA LEU A 110 5.84 11.71 1.83
C LEU A 110 5.62 11.76 0.31
N ARG A 111 6.42 12.57 -0.40
CA ARG A 111 6.36 12.67 -1.86
C ARG A 111 6.64 11.34 -2.56
N LYS A 112 7.47 10.48 -1.96
CA LYS A 112 7.73 9.11 -2.46
C LYS A 112 6.49 8.22 -2.45
N LEU A 113 5.52 8.56 -1.60
CA LEU A 113 4.22 7.90 -1.47
C LEU A 113 3.14 8.62 -2.31
N GLY A 114 3.49 9.63 -3.10
CA GLY A 114 2.53 10.41 -3.88
C GLY A 114 1.69 11.39 -3.05
N ILE A 115 2.22 11.85 -1.91
CA ILE A 115 1.61 12.88 -1.08
C ILE A 115 2.51 14.11 -1.09
N TRP A 116 2.01 15.24 -1.58
CA TRP A 116 2.76 16.49 -1.67
C TRP A 116 2.37 17.44 -0.56
N TYR A 117 3.35 18.09 0.06
CA TYR A 117 3.14 19.15 1.04
C TYR A 117 3.32 20.53 0.41
N ASN A 118 2.45 21.48 0.75
CA ASN A 118 2.59 22.88 0.40
C ASN A 118 2.78 23.70 1.67
N GLU A 119 4.00 24.20 1.88
CA GLU A 119 4.37 24.98 3.06
C GLU A 119 3.58 26.29 3.17
N SER A 120 3.38 27.02 2.06
CA SER A 120 2.71 28.32 2.07
C SER A 120 1.24 28.25 2.51
N ARG A 121 0.57 27.13 2.24
CA ARG A 121 -0.83 26.89 2.60
C ARG A 121 -0.98 25.96 3.81
N ASN A 122 0.10 25.37 4.28
CA ASN A 122 0.11 24.28 5.26
C ASN A 122 -0.92 23.19 4.91
N ASP A 123 -0.86 22.68 3.67
CA ASP A 123 -1.75 21.61 3.21
C ASP A 123 -1.00 20.45 2.54
N TYR A 124 -1.57 19.25 2.68
CA TYR A 124 -1.14 18.06 1.93
C TYR A 124 -2.08 17.84 0.77
N SER A 125 -1.56 17.27 -0.31
CA SER A 125 -2.35 16.96 -1.50
C SER A 125 -1.99 15.61 -2.09
N ILE A 126 -2.99 14.96 -2.68
CA ILE A 126 -2.88 13.68 -3.37
C ILE A 126 -3.61 13.82 -4.71
N ASN A 127 -3.04 13.27 -5.78
CA ASN A 127 -3.72 13.24 -7.07
C ASN A 127 -5.06 12.50 -6.96
N ASN A 128 -6.13 13.10 -7.47
CA ASN A 128 -7.38 12.40 -7.67
C ASN A 128 -7.27 11.54 -8.93
N VAL A 129 -6.99 10.26 -8.73
CA VAL A 129 -7.02 9.25 -9.80
C VAL A 129 -8.32 8.47 -9.66
N PRO A 130 -9.34 8.70 -10.51
CA PRO A 130 -10.67 8.11 -10.32
C PRO A 130 -10.65 6.58 -10.23
N SER A 131 -9.76 5.92 -10.98
CA SER A 131 -9.61 4.46 -10.97
C SER A 131 -9.07 3.90 -9.65
N GLN A 132 -8.48 4.73 -8.77
CA GLN A 132 -8.06 4.28 -7.44
C GLN A 132 -9.20 4.31 -6.41
N ASN A 133 -10.35 4.88 -6.78
CA ASN A 133 -11.53 4.99 -5.93
C ASN A 133 -11.22 5.52 -4.53
N LEU A 134 -10.49 6.64 -4.47
CA LEU A 134 -10.12 7.27 -3.21
C LEU A 134 -11.36 7.82 -2.49
N LYS A 135 -11.54 7.44 -1.22
CA LYS A 135 -12.58 8.00 -0.34
C LYS A 135 -11.96 8.57 0.94
N THR A 136 -12.50 9.68 1.42
CA THR A 136 -12.06 10.33 2.66
C THR A 136 -13.15 11.26 3.18
N HIS A 137 -13.16 11.48 4.50
CA HIS A 137 -13.95 12.53 5.16
C HIS A 137 -13.10 13.74 5.60
N ASP A 138 -11.76 13.59 5.59
CA ASP A 138 -10.81 14.57 6.13
C ASP A 138 -10.31 15.53 5.04
N GLY A 139 -10.46 15.15 3.77
CA GLY A 139 -10.01 15.90 2.60
C GLY A 139 -11.14 16.58 1.83
N LYS A 140 -10.78 17.61 1.05
CA LYS A 140 -11.68 18.24 0.07
C LYS A 140 -11.09 18.11 -1.31
N LEU A 141 -11.91 17.70 -2.28
CA LEU A 141 -11.53 17.68 -3.68
C LEU A 141 -11.44 19.12 -4.20
N LYS A 142 -10.26 19.52 -4.67
CA LYS A 142 -10.02 20.80 -5.34
C LYS A 142 -9.39 20.52 -6.70
N VAL A 143 -10.15 20.75 -7.77
CA VAL A 143 -9.75 20.42 -9.14
C VAL A 143 -9.39 18.93 -9.23
N ASN A 144 -8.12 18.59 -9.41
CA ASN A 144 -7.62 17.23 -9.59
C ASN A 144 -6.89 16.69 -8.35
N TYR A 145 -7.07 17.32 -7.19
CA TYR A 145 -6.35 16.95 -5.97
C TYR A 145 -7.29 16.83 -4.78
N TRP A 146 -7.11 15.76 -4.00
CA TRP A 146 -7.61 15.70 -2.63
C TRP A 146 -6.67 16.51 -1.75
N VAL A 147 -7.21 17.50 -1.04
CA VAL A 147 -6.44 18.42 -0.20
C VAL A 147 -6.83 18.25 1.27
N PHE A 148 -5.81 18.10 2.12
CA PHE A 148 -5.91 17.84 3.56
C PHE A 148 -5.16 18.92 4.33
N LYS A 149 -5.62 19.27 5.54
CA LYS A 149 -4.92 20.26 6.37
C LYS A 149 -3.63 19.67 6.96
N GLY A 150 -2.58 20.50 7.06
CA GLY A 150 -1.25 20.07 7.51
C GLY A 150 -1.11 19.89 9.02
N ASP A 151 -2.00 20.47 9.81
CA ASP A 151 -2.00 20.43 11.28
C ASP A 151 -2.95 19.39 11.88
N THR A 152 -3.44 18.46 11.06
CA THR A 152 -4.40 17.43 11.48
C THR A 152 -3.98 16.05 11.00
N THR A 153 -4.30 15.02 11.79
CA THR A 153 -4.33 13.65 11.28
C THR A 153 -5.41 13.53 10.21
N PHE A 154 -5.09 12.90 9.09
CA PHE A 154 -6.06 12.62 8.03
C PHE A 154 -5.97 11.18 7.54
N THR A 155 -7.10 10.65 7.10
CA THR A 155 -7.24 9.27 6.62
C THR A 155 -7.94 9.25 5.27
N PHE A 156 -7.50 8.35 4.40
CA PHE A 156 -8.19 8.01 3.17
C PHE A 156 -8.11 6.52 2.89
N THR A 157 -9.05 6.02 2.09
CA THR A 157 -9.08 4.64 1.62
C THR A 157 -8.91 4.59 0.12
N LEU A 158 -8.25 3.55 -0.38
CA LEU A 158 -8.09 3.24 -1.80
C LEU A 158 -8.69 1.86 -2.08
N GLU A 159 -9.46 1.74 -3.16
CA GLU A 159 -10.07 0.49 -3.64
C GLU A 159 -9.93 0.40 -5.17
N PRO A 160 -8.69 0.31 -5.69
CA PRO A 160 -8.43 0.42 -7.14
C PRO A 160 -9.02 -0.70 -7.98
N TYR A 161 -9.38 -1.81 -7.33
CA TYR A 161 -9.90 -3.01 -7.96
C TYR A 161 -11.42 -3.15 -7.84
N LEU A 162 -12.13 -2.15 -7.30
CA LEU A 162 -13.59 -2.19 -7.10
C LEU A 162 -14.36 -2.44 -8.41
N HIS A 163 -13.84 -1.95 -9.54
CA HIS A 163 -14.46 -2.06 -10.86
C HIS A 163 -13.61 -2.86 -11.84
N LEU A 164 -12.96 -3.93 -11.36
CA LEU A 164 -12.21 -4.84 -12.23
C LEU A 164 -13.10 -5.38 -13.37
N PRO A 165 -12.62 -5.38 -14.63
CA PRO A 165 -13.37 -5.96 -15.74
C PRO A 165 -13.71 -7.43 -15.47
N GLU A 166 -14.91 -7.87 -15.90
CA GLU A 166 -15.44 -9.21 -15.60
C GLU A 166 -14.47 -10.34 -15.95
N GLN A 167 -13.75 -10.22 -17.07
CA GLN A 167 -12.75 -11.20 -17.52
C GLN A 167 -11.61 -11.46 -16.50
N TYR A 168 -11.34 -10.51 -15.60
CA TYR A 168 -10.33 -10.68 -14.55
C TYR A 168 -10.93 -11.10 -13.20
N GLN A 169 -12.24 -10.94 -12.99
CA GLN A 169 -12.87 -11.24 -11.70
C GLN A 169 -12.77 -12.73 -11.37
N SER A 170 -12.91 -13.61 -12.36
CA SER A 170 -12.74 -15.07 -12.20
C SER A 170 -11.30 -15.51 -11.97
N LEU A 171 -10.33 -14.62 -12.21
CA LEU A 171 -8.89 -14.89 -12.05
C LEU A 171 -8.36 -14.39 -10.69
N ILE A 172 -9.19 -13.68 -9.91
CA ILE A 172 -8.81 -13.23 -8.56
C ILE A 172 -8.75 -14.45 -7.65
N LYS A 173 -7.58 -14.67 -7.06
CA LYS A 173 -7.40 -15.61 -5.96
C LYS A 173 -7.03 -14.86 -4.68
N PRO A 174 -7.79 -15.03 -3.58
CA PRO A 174 -7.36 -14.61 -2.25
C PRO A 174 -5.98 -15.20 -1.93
N LEU A 175 -5.11 -14.41 -1.33
CA LEU A 175 -3.75 -14.86 -1.03
C LEU A 175 -3.77 -16.06 -0.06
N GLU A 176 -4.67 -16.02 0.92
CA GLU A 176 -4.79 -17.05 1.95
C GLU A 176 -5.24 -18.40 1.37
N GLU A 177 -6.16 -18.37 0.41
CA GLU A 177 -6.60 -19.56 -0.32
C GLU A 177 -5.43 -20.17 -1.10
N LEU A 178 -4.72 -19.35 -1.87
CA LEU A 178 -3.56 -19.79 -2.65
C LEU A 178 -2.46 -20.42 -1.78
N LEU A 179 -2.17 -19.81 -0.63
CA LEU A 179 -1.18 -20.32 0.32
C LEU A 179 -1.65 -21.59 1.04
N SER A 180 -2.96 -21.75 1.26
CA SER A 180 -3.50 -22.97 1.85
C SER A 180 -3.49 -24.14 0.87
N GLU A 181 -3.71 -23.89 -0.43
CA GLU A 181 -3.62 -24.91 -1.48
C GLU A 181 -2.19 -25.46 -1.61
N ALA A 182 -1.19 -24.58 -1.54
CA ALA A 182 0.22 -24.94 -1.67
C ALA A 182 0.79 -25.78 -0.51
N LYS A 183 0.10 -25.83 0.64
CA LYS A 183 0.51 -26.61 1.81
C LYS A 183 -0.06 -28.04 1.80
N LYS A 184 -0.98 -28.36 0.89
CA LYS A 184 -1.59 -29.69 0.73
C LYS A 184 -0.73 -30.56 -0.18
#